data_AF-A0AAU7CJ47-F1
#
_entry.id   AF-A0AAU7CJ47-F1
#
_cell.length_a   1.000
_cell.length_b   1.000
_cell.length_c   1.000
_cell.angle_alpha   90.00
_cell.angle_beta   90.00
_cell.angle_gamma   90.00
#
_symmetry.space_group_name_H-M   'P 1'
#
loop_
_entity.id
_entity.type
_entity.pdbx_description
1 polymer ?
#
loop_
_entity_poly.entity_id
_entity_poly.type
_entity_poly.pdbx_seq_one_letter_code
_entity_poly.pdbx_strand_id
1 'polypeptide(L)'
;MAVEPPAKMLLIVTGSTLRAEDVDRPLAYYLKQRIDHWSDDAKTSSPISFRVRVVADFRWIHDEPLQALPTISIGGPGVNALSHRWLEEVPVSLAVDEQYYIQMDPDLDEPQASIWGMDNATTQIAISVFIERFLPRFLDHCAKDASNLLDLDDID
;
A
#
# COMPACT_ATOMS: atom_id res chain seq x y z
N MET A 1 -0.65 -32.09 6.28
CA MET A 1 -0.17 -30.79 5.75
C MET A 1 -1.13 -29.74 6.25
N ALA A 2 -0.65 -28.71 6.94
CA ALA A 2 -1.52 -27.62 7.39
C ALA A 2 -2.00 -26.85 6.14
N VAL A 3 -3.31 -26.64 6.03
CA VAL A 3 -3.90 -25.77 5.01
C VAL A 3 -3.55 -24.34 5.41
N GLU A 4 -2.78 -23.63 4.60
CA GLU A 4 -2.49 -22.21 4.84
C GLU A 4 -3.81 -21.43 4.76
N PRO A 5 -4.03 -20.44 5.65
CA PRO A 5 -5.21 -19.59 5.58
C PRO A 5 -5.26 -18.83 4.25
N PRO A 6 -6.44 -18.53 3.71
CA PRO A 6 -6.57 -17.75 2.48
C PRO A 6 -5.87 -16.39 2.64
N ALA A 7 -4.93 -16.10 1.75
CA ALA A 7 -4.12 -14.90 1.81
C ALA A 7 -4.51 -13.90 0.71
N LYS A 8 -4.83 -12.67 1.08
CA LYS A 8 -5.13 -11.60 0.13
C LYS A 8 -3.87 -10.92 -0.37
N MET A 9 -3.83 -10.62 -1.66
CA MET A 9 -2.73 -9.85 -2.25
C MET A 9 -2.88 -8.36 -1.89
N LEU A 10 -1.78 -7.75 -1.48
CA LEU A 10 -1.67 -6.30 -1.25
C LEU A 10 -0.36 -5.81 -1.86
N LEU A 11 -0.44 -4.72 -2.61
CA LEU A 11 0.71 -4.16 -3.32
C LEU A 11 1.27 -2.97 -2.57
N ILE A 12 2.59 -2.88 -2.53
CA ILE A 12 3.31 -1.64 -2.23
C ILE A 12 4.06 -1.23 -3.49
N VAL A 13 3.70 -0.09 -4.06
CA VAL A 13 4.22 0.39 -5.33
C VAL A 13 5.26 1.48 -5.08
N THR A 14 6.40 1.38 -5.74
CA THR A 14 7.50 2.36 -5.64
C THR A 14 7.94 2.80 -7.01
N GLY A 15 8.62 3.94 -7.09
CA GLY A 15 9.23 4.42 -8.32
C GLY A 15 10.23 3.45 -8.95
N SER A 16 10.39 3.51 -10.26
CA SER A 16 11.34 2.68 -11.03
C SER A 16 12.70 3.33 -11.31
N THR A 17 12.94 4.53 -10.76
CA THR A 17 14.23 5.23 -10.89
C THR A 17 15.26 4.68 -9.91
N LEU A 18 16.57 4.80 -10.23
CA LEU A 18 17.63 4.39 -9.30
C LEU A 18 17.51 5.07 -7.92
N ARG A 19 17.08 6.33 -7.89
CA ARG A 19 16.82 7.03 -6.63
C ARG A 19 15.74 6.32 -5.83
N ALA A 20 14.61 6.01 -6.43
CA ALA A 20 13.50 5.31 -5.76
C ALA A 20 13.92 3.91 -5.27
N GLU A 21 14.76 3.21 -6.05
CA GLU A 21 15.36 1.94 -5.67
C GLU A 21 16.25 2.05 -4.42
N ASP A 22 17.08 3.10 -4.34
CA ASP A 22 18.00 3.32 -3.21
C ASP A 22 17.29 3.86 -1.96
N VAL A 23 16.19 4.61 -2.13
CA VAL A 23 15.54 5.35 -1.01
C VAL A 23 14.14 4.85 -0.65
N ASP A 24 13.24 4.73 -1.61
CA ASP A 24 11.81 4.46 -1.35
C ASP A 24 11.54 2.95 -1.23
N ARG A 25 12.21 2.12 -2.04
CA ARG A 25 12.07 0.65 -2.00
C ARG A 25 12.46 0.05 -0.64
N PRO A 26 13.55 0.47 0.04
CA PRO A 26 13.82 0.05 1.41
C PRO A 26 12.69 0.38 2.37
N LEU A 27 12.06 1.55 2.24
CA LEU A 27 10.92 1.95 3.07
C LEU A 27 9.67 1.13 2.76
N ALA A 28 9.46 0.76 1.50
CA ALA A 28 8.41 -0.18 1.11
C ALA A 28 8.60 -1.57 1.72
N TYR A 29 9.83 -2.08 1.75
CA TYR A 29 10.12 -3.35 2.42
C TYR A 29 9.96 -3.26 3.94
N TYR A 30 10.30 -2.11 4.54
CA TYR A 30 10.02 -1.86 5.95
C TYR A 30 8.52 -1.87 6.24
N LEU A 31 7.70 -1.18 5.44
CA LEU A 31 6.24 -1.22 5.58
C LEU A 31 5.71 -2.65 5.38
N LYS A 32 6.21 -3.37 4.36
CA LYS A 32 5.87 -4.78 4.14
C LYS A 32 6.13 -5.61 5.41
N GLN A 33 7.32 -5.50 6.02
CA GLN A 33 7.62 -6.21 7.25
C GLN A 33 6.62 -5.85 8.35
N ARG A 34 6.24 -4.58 8.51
CA ARG A 34 5.24 -4.20 9.51
C ARG A 34 3.87 -4.83 9.26
N ILE A 35 3.43 -4.91 8.01
CA ILE A 35 2.16 -5.55 7.63
C ILE A 35 2.24 -7.06 7.85
N ASP A 36 3.35 -7.71 7.49
CA ASP A 36 3.54 -9.15 7.69
C ASP A 36 3.43 -9.50 9.18
N HIS A 37 4.06 -8.72 10.08
CA HIS A 37 3.95 -8.93 11.53
C HIS A 37 2.58 -8.57 12.11
N TRP A 38 1.80 -7.70 11.45
CA TRP A 38 0.45 -7.33 11.88
C TRP A 38 -0.51 -8.54 11.79
N SER A 39 -0.33 -9.37 10.77
CA SER A 39 -1.09 -10.61 10.58
C SER A 39 -0.78 -11.68 11.63
N ASP A 40 0.41 -11.64 12.24
CA ASP A 40 0.82 -12.61 13.27
C ASP A 40 0.35 -12.22 14.68
N ASP A 41 -0.08 -10.97 14.90
CA ASP A 41 -0.48 -10.50 16.22
C ASP A 41 -1.88 -11.03 16.59
N ALA A 42 -1.95 -11.85 17.65
CA ALA A 42 -3.16 -12.56 18.09
C ALA A 42 -4.32 -11.63 18.54
N LYS A 43 -4.07 -10.31 18.64
CA LYS A 43 -5.08 -9.29 18.95
C LYS A 43 -5.84 -8.81 17.72
N THR A 44 -5.32 -9.04 16.52
CA THR A 44 -5.96 -8.65 15.27
C THR A 44 -7.07 -9.64 14.96
N SER A 45 -8.33 -9.20 15.07
CA SER A 45 -9.52 -10.06 14.91
C SER A 45 -9.79 -10.53 13.47
N SER A 46 -8.89 -10.27 12.52
CA SER A 46 -9.07 -10.63 11.12
C SER A 46 -8.42 -11.99 10.83
N PRO A 47 -9.18 -13.01 10.42
CA PRO A 47 -8.64 -14.34 10.08
C PRO A 47 -7.88 -14.36 8.74
N ILE A 48 -7.69 -13.21 8.09
CA ILE A 48 -7.13 -13.08 6.74
C ILE A 48 -5.66 -12.66 6.83
N SER A 49 -4.78 -13.44 6.21
CA SER A 49 -3.37 -13.07 6.02
C SER A 49 -3.20 -12.21 4.77
N PHE A 50 -2.22 -11.29 4.77
CA PHE A 50 -1.87 -10.51 3.59
C PHE A 50 -0.59 -11.04 2.95
N ARG A 51 -0.66 -11.35 1.65
CA ARG A 51 0.50 -11.64 0.81
C ARG A 51 0.99 -10.35 0.16
N VAL A 52 1.81 -9.62 0.91
CA VAL A 52 2.33 -8.31 0.46
C VAL A 52 3.40 -8.47 -0.61
N ARG A 53 3.34 -7.65 -1.68
CA ARG A 53 4.35 -7.56 -2.74
C ARG A 53 4.80 -6.14 -2.97
N VAL A 54 6.12 -5.92 -3.03
CA VAL A 54 6.69 -4.64 -3.45
C VAL A 54 6.92 -4.69 -4.97
N VAL A 55 6.31 -3.76 -5.71
CA VAL A 55 6.38 -3.70 -7.17
C VAL A 55 6.80 -2.30 -7.62
N ALA A 56 7.35 -2.22 -8.83
CA ALA A 56 7.66 -0.93 -9.45
C ALA A 56 6.41 -0.33 -10.11
N ASP A 57 6.32 0.99 -10.12
CA ASP A 57 5.23 1.78 -10.70
C ASP A 57 4.94 1.43 -12.15
N PHE A 58 5.97 1.25 -12.99
CA PHE A 58 5.81 0.84 -14.38
C PHE A 58 5.05 -0.49 -14.50
N ARG A 59 5.26 -1.43 -13.58
CA ARG A 59 4.60 -2.74 -13.64
C ARG A 59 3.12 -2.61 -13.29
N TRP A 60 2.78 -1.81 -12.29
CA TRP A 60 1.39 -1.56 -11.88
C TRP A 60 0.62 -0.79 -12.99
N ILE A 61 1.24 0.22 -13.57
CA ILE A 61 0.64 1.08 -14.60
C ILE A 61 0.22 0.30 -15.87
N HIS A 62 0.92 -0.78 -16.20
CA HIS A 62 0.72 -1.53 -17.43
C HIS A 62 0.05 -2.90 -17.23
N ASP A 63 -0.41 -3.22 -16.03
CA ASP A 63 -1.00 -4.51 -15.69
C ASP A 63 -2.35 -4.28 -15.00
N GLU A 64 -3.44 -4.25 -15.78
CA GLU A 64 -4.81 -4.01 -15.31
C GLU A 64 -5.20 -4.92 -14.12
N PRO A 65 -4.91 -6.23 -14.13
CA PRO A 65 -5.09 -7.10 -12.96
C PRO A 65 -4.44 -6.58 -11.66
N LEU A 66 -3.28 -5.93 -11.72
CA LEU A 66 -2.64 -5.35 -10.53
C LEU A 66 -3.35 -4.10 -10.03
N GLN A 67 -4.04 -3.37 -10.91
CA GLN A 67 -4.76 -2.15 -10.55
C GLN A 67 -6.03 -2.44 -9.75
N ALA A 68 -6.58 -3.64 -9.87
CA ALA A 68 -7.72 -4.11 -9.07
C ALA A 68 -7.33 -4.52 -7.64
N LEU A 69 -6.02 -4.60 -7.32
CA LEU A 69 -5.55 -5.01 -6.00
C LEU A 69 -5.43 -3.83 -5.04
N PRO A 70 -5.68 -4.03 -3.73
CA PRO A 70 -5.34 -3.05 -2.70
C PRO A 70 -3.89 -2.60 -2.81
N THR A 71 -3.67 -1.28 -2.84
CA THR A 71 -2.37 -0.71 -3.24
C THR A 71 -1.97 0.46 -2.36
N ILE A 72 -0.71 0.43 -1.89
CA ILE A 72 -0.06 1.54 -1.19
C ILE A 72 1.09 2.04 -2.06
N SER A 73 1.02 3.27 -2.55
CA SER A 73 2.11 3.94 -3.27
C SER A 73 3.05 4.63 -2.28
N ILE A 74 4.37 4.44 -2.46
CA ILE A 74 5.41 5.09 -1.66
C ILE A 74 6.37 5.84 -2.56
N GLY A 75 6.70 7.07 -2.15
CA GLY A 75 7.59 7.97 -2.86
C GLY A 75 6.80 9.06 -3.59
N GLY A 76 7.38 10.25 -3.66
CA GLY A 76 6.69 11.44 -4.17
C GLY A 76 6.41 11.41 -5.68
N PRO A 77 5.53 12.29 -6.17
CA PRO A 77 5.13 12.36 -7.58
C PRO A 77 6.29 12.64 -8.55
N GLY A 78 7.41 13.18 -8.06
CA GLY A 78 8.62 13.38 -8.87
C GLY A 78 9.46 12.11 -9.09
N VAL A 79 9.21 11.03 -8.35
CA VAL A 79 10.02 9.80 -8.41
C VAL A 79 9.19 8.52 -8.57
N ASN A 80 7.87 8.58 -8.31
CA ASN A 80 6.91 7.49 -8.48
C ASN A 80 5.74 7.96 -9.33
N ALA A 81 5.56 7.33 -10.50
CA ALA A 81 4.53 7.67 -11.47
C ALA A 81 3.10 7.36 -10.98
N LEU A 82 2.91 6.37 -10.10
CA LEU A 82 1.61 6.10 -9.49
C LEU A 82 1.22 7.22 -8.52
N SER A 83 2.15 7.65 -7.65
CA SER A 83 1.92 8.80 -6.77
C SER A 83 1.64 10.08 -7.54
N HIS A 84 2.25 10.26 -8.73
CA HIS A 84 1.95 11.38 -9.61
C HIS A 84 0.52 11.35 -10.16
N ARG A 85 0.08 10.18 -10.64
CA ARG A 85 -1.30 10.00 -11.13
C ARG A 85 -2.32 10.29 -10.02
N TRP A 86 -2.07 9.75 -8.84
CA TRP A 86 -2.95 9.89 -7.69
C TRP A 86 -2.93 11.26 -7.01
N LEU A 87 -2.07 12.18 -7.46
CA LEU A 87 -1.92 13.49 -6.83
C LEU A 87 -3.24 14.27 -6.79
N GLU A 88 -4.03 14.21 -7.87
CA GLU A 88 -5.32 14.88 -7.99
C GLU A 88 -6.52 13.93 -7.82
N GLU A 89 -6.32 12.62 -8.01
CA GLU A 89 -7.38 11.61 -7.96
C GLU A 89 -7.68 11.12 -6.54
N VAL A 90 -6.66 11.02 -5.68
CA VAL A 90 -6.82 10.46 -4.33
C VAL A 90 -6.88 11.60 -3.28
N PRO A 91 -7.95 11.65 -2.46
CA PRO A 91 -8.11 12.70 -1.45
C PRO A 91 -6.96 12.74 -0.43
N VAL A 92 -6.60 13.96 -0.01
CA VAL A 92 -5.61 14.16 1.05
C VAL A 92 -6.24 13.90 2.41
N SER A 93 -5.80 12.84 3.08
CA SER A 93 -6.21 12.50 4.45
C SER A 93 -5.35 13.21 5.52
N LEU A 94 -4.08 13.47 5.21
CA LEU A 94 -3.18 14.24 6.05
C LEU A 94 -2.17 14.99 5.19
N ALA A 95 -1.99 16.28 5.47
CA ALA A 95 -0.86 17.09 5.01
C ALA A 95 -0.28 17.84 6.21
N VAL A 96 1.04 17.82 6.37
CA VAL A 96 1.70 18.51 7.49
C VAL A 96 2.74 19.47 6.93
N ASP A 97 2.51 20.77 7.14
CA ASP A 97 3.40 21.90 6.81
C ASP A 97 4.09 21.79 5.44
N GLU A 98 3.38 21.26 4.45
CA GLU A 98 3.88 20.98 3.09
C GLU A 98 5.12 20.07 3.06
N GLN A 99 5.42 19.36 4.14
CA GLN A 99 6.58 18.46 4.27
C GLN A 99 6.25 17.04 3.83
N TYR A 100 5.05 16.56 4.17
CA TYR A 100 4.61 15.23 3.79
C TYR A 100 3.09 15.09 3.72
N TYR A 101 2.67 14.05 3.01
CA TYR A 101 1.30 13.79 2.62
C TYR A 101 0.98 12.31 2.80
N ILE A 102 -0.25 12.06 3.28
CA ILE A 102 -0.92 10.76 3.22
C ILE A 102 -2.24 11.00 2.49
N GLN A 103 -2.39 10.41 1.32
CA GLN A 103 -3.60 10.47 0.52
C GLN A 103 -4.27 9.09 0.57
N MET A 104 -5.55 9.07 0.84
CA MET A 104 -6.40 7.88 0.82
C MET A 104 -7.85 8.34 0.91
N ASP A 105 -8.75 7.54 0.34
CA ASP A 105 -10.18 7.74 0.54
C ASP A 105 -10.54 7.64 2.04
N PRO A 106 -11.13 8.69 2.64
CA PRO A 106 -11.58 8.67 4.03
C PRO A 106 -12.64 7.62 4.33
N ASP A 107 -13.41 7.19 3.34
CA ASP A 107 -14.42 6.14 3.44
C ASP A 107 -13.86 4.75 3.07
N LEU A 108 -12.73 4.73 2.35
CA LEU A 108 -12.02 3.55 1.86
C LEU A 108 -12.82 2.73 0.84
N ASP A 109 -13.73 3.34 0.09
CA ASP A 109 -14.45 2.67 -1.01
C ASP A 109 -13.46 2.11 -2.05
N GLU A 110 -12.31 2.77 -2.22
CA GLU A 110 -11.14 2.22 -2.91
C GLU A 110 -9.98 1.99 -1.93
N PRO A 111 -9.42 0.76 -1.82
CA PRO A 111 -8.33 0.44 -0.91
C PRO A 111 -6.97 0.91 -1.47
N GLN A 112 -6.86 2.22 -1.69
CA GLN A 112 -5.69 2.91 -2.24
C GLN A 112 -5.14 3.92 -1.23
N ALA A 113 -3.82 3.95 -1.08
CA ALA A 113 -3.13 4.96 -0.29
C ALA A 113 -1.85 5.44 -0.99
N SER A 114 -1.56 6.74 -0.95
CA SER A 114 -0.31 7.34 -1.41
C SER A 114 0.40 8.01 -0.25
N ILE A 115 1.68 7.68 -0.03
CA ILE A 115 2.47 8.15 1.11
C ILE A 115 3.78 8.73 0.60
N TRP A 116 4.02 10.02 0.84
CA TRP A 116 5.22 10.68 0.35
C TRP A 116 5.56 11.95 1.12
N GLY A 117 6.85 12.28 1.15
CA GLY A 117 7.37 13.56 1.64
C GLY A 117 8.15 14.31 0.57
N MET A 118 8.53 15.55 0.88
CA MET A 118 9.36 16.39 0.01
C MET A 118 10.79 15.83 -0.15
N ASP A 119 11.23 15.01 0.80
CA ASP A 119 12.49 14.29 0.79
C ASP A 119 12.37 12.90 1.46
N ASN A 120 13.49 12.19 1.54
CA ASN A 120 13.54 10.86 2.15
C ASN A 120 13.14 10.91 3.65
N ALA A 121 13.69 11.86 4.41
CA ALA A 121 13.45 11.95 5.84
C ALA A 121 11.96 12.20 6.16
N THR A 122 11.32 13.09 5.40
CA THR A 122 9.90 13.39 5.53
C THR A 122 9.01 12.23 5.04
N THR A 123 9.45 11.48 4.02
CA THR A 123 8.79 10.23 3.60
C THR A 123 8.85 9.16 4.69
N GLN A 124 9.98 9.02 5.41
CA GLN A 124 10.09 8.10 6.56
C GLN A 124 9.12 8.47 7.69
N ILE A 125 8.98 9.78 7.96
CA ILE A 125 8.01 10.28 8.96
C ILE A 125 6.59 9.95 8.51
N ALA A 126 6.24 10.22 7.25
CA ALA A 126 4.91 9.92 6.70
C ALA A 126 4.55 8.44 6.84
N ILE A 127 5.49 7.53 6.55
CA ILE A 127 5.31 6.09 6.69
C ILE A 127 5.09 5.69 8.16
N SER A 128 5.86 6.27 9.08
CA SER A 128 5.70 6.00 10.52
C SER A 128 4.33 6.44 11.00
N VAL A 129 3.89 7.63 10.60
CA VAL A 129 2.55 8.17 10.89
C VAL A 129 1.45 7.31 10.26
N PHE A 130 1.66 6.83 9.03
CA PHE A 130 0.72 5.91 8.36
C PHE A 130 0.56 4.61 9.15
N ILE A 131 1.67 3.97 9.52
CA ILE A 131 1.68 2.71 10.29
C ILE A 131 0.90 2.86 11.60
N GLU A 132 1.10 3.96 12.32
CA GLU A 132 0.49 4.16 13.63
C GLU A 132 -0.99 4.55 13.55
N ARG A 133 -1.38 5.36 12.56
CA ARG A 133 -2.70 6.02 12.56
C ARG A 133 -3.67 5.52 11.50
N PHE A 134 -3.18 5.04 10.36
CA PHE A 134 -4.00 4.77 9.17
C PHE A 134 -3.98 3.30 8.76
N LEU A 135 -2.82 2.63 8.90
CA LEU A 135 -2.64 1.23 8.53
C LEU A 135 -3.66 0.28 9.16
N PRO A 136 -4.02 0.38 10.47
CA PRO A 136 -4.98 -0.55 11.06
C PRO A 136 -6.34 -0.52 10.34
N ARG A 137 -6.88 0.69 10.13
CA ARG A 137 -8.15 0.91 9.41
C ARG A 137 -8.04 0.45 7.95
N PHE A 138 -6.93 0.75 7.29
CA PHE A 138 -6.68 0.37 5.90
C PHE A 138 -6.72 -1.16 5.72
N LEU A 139 -5.99 -1.89 6.56
CA LEU A 139 -5.95 -3.36 6.53
C LEU A 139 -7.30 -3.99 6.88
N ASP A 140 -8.01 -3.45 7.87
CA ASP A 140 -9.36 -3.92 8.24
C ASP A 140 -10.34 -3.79 7.06
N HIS A 141 -10.25 -2.71 6.29
CA HIS A 141 -11.07 -2.53 5.09
C HIS A 141 -10.66 -3.52 3.99
N CYS A 142 -9.35 -3.61 3.71
CA CYS A 142 -8.81 -4.57 2.74
C CYS A 142 -9.22 -6.01 3.07
N ALA A 143 -9.40 -6.36 4.34
CA ALA A 143 -9.88 -7.68 4.76
C ALA A 143 -11.37 -7.88 4.46
N LYS A 144 -12.23 -6.86 4.66
CA LYS A 144 -13.70 -6.97 4.52
C LYS A 144 -14.19 -7.13 3.08
N ASP A 145 -13.50 -6.56 2.09
CA ASP A 145 -13.83 -6.68 0.66
C ASP A 145 -13.57 -8.09 0.06
N ALA A 146 -13.47 -9.13 0.91
CA ALA A 146 -13.10 -10.49 0.48
C ALA A 146 -14.19 -11.21 -0.30
N SER A 147 -15.37 -10.61 -0.39
CA SER A 147 -16.54 -11.22 -1.00
C SER A 147 -16.46 -11.33 -2.53
N ASN A 148 -15.47 -10.71 -3.20
CA ASN A 148 -15.48 -10.54 -4.66
C ASN A 148 -14.27 -11.07 -5.45
N LEU A 149 -13.31 -11.80 -4.86
CA LEU A 149 -12.04 -12.16 -5.54
C LEU A 149 -11.73 -13.66 -5.68
N LEU A 150 -12.64 -14.56 -5.29
CA LEU A 150 -12.42 -16.02 -5.38
C LEU A 150 -12.77 -16.65 -6.76
N ASP A 151 -13.01 -15.85 -7.80
CA ASP A 151 -13.34 -16.37 -9.15
C ASP A 151 -12.17 -16.29 -10.16
N LEU A 152 -10.96 -15.89 -9.73
CA LEU A 152 -9.82 -15.73 -10.66
C LEU A 152 -9.00 -17.01 -10.89
N ASP A 153 -9.33 -18.11 -10.20
CA ASP A 153 -8.67 -19.41 -10.38
C ASP A 153 -9.38 -20.34 -11.39
N ASP A 154 -10.50 -19.90 -12.00
CA ASP A 154 -11.34 -20.72 -12.91
C ASP A 154 -11.23 -20.33 -14.41
N ILE A 155 -10.19 -19.59 -14.82
CA ILE A 155 -9.93 -19.30 -16.23
C ILE A 155 -8.77 -20.17 -16.73
N ASP A 156 -9.10 -21.41 -17.10
CA ASP A 156 -8.35 -22.29 -18.02
C ASP A 156 -8.97 -22.25 -19.42
#